data_AF-A0A2E8U405-F1
#
_entry.id   AF-A0A2E8U405-F1
#
_cell.length_a   1.000
_cell.length_b   1.000
_cell.length_c   1.000
_cell.angle_alpha   90.00
_cell.angle_beta   90.00
_cell.angle_gamma   90.00
#
_symmetry.space_group_name_H-M   'P 1'
#
loop_
_entity.id
_entity.type
_entity.pdbx_description
1 polymer ?
#
loop_
_entity_poly.entity_id
_entity_poly.type
_entity_poly.pdbx_seq_one_letter_code
_entity_poly.pdbx_strand_id
1 'polypeptide(L)' 'MDETEALMKSLWQSYKDTQDIGLLIQACNEAPFFGNPDMGREIAVLLAELQEFRIGAKASTTD' A
#
# COMPACT_ATOMS: atom_id res chain seq x y z
N MET A 1 -8.41 6.60 21.36
CA MET A 1 -7.94 5.74 20.26
C MET A 1 -6.89 6.56 19.55
N ASP A 2 -5.70 6.00 19.30
CA ASP A 2 -4.65 6.70 18.56
C ASP A 2 -5.17 6.98 17.13
N GLU A 3 -5.06 8.22 16.67
CA GLU A 3 -5.54 8.64 15.33
C GLU A 3 -4.85 7.81 14.23
N THR A 4 -3.59 7.42 14.46
CA THR A 4 -2.81 6.56 13.57
C THR A 4 -3.38 5.15 13.50
N GLU A 5 -3.80 4.60 14.64
CA GLU A 5 -4.38 3.26 14.70
C GLU A 5 -5.74 3.21 14.00
N ALA A 6 -6.55 4.26 14.16
CA ALA A 6 -7.84 4.39 13.47
C ALA A 6 -7.65 4.48 11.94
N LEU A 7 -6.68 5.27 11.49
CA LEU A 7 -6.32 5.41 10.08
C LEU A 7 -5.89 4.06 9.48
N MET A 8 -4.95 3.36 10.13
CA MET A 8 -4.47 2.04 9.68
C MET A 8 -5.60 1.01 9.57
N LYS A 9 -6.51 0.98 10.55
CA LYS A 9 -7.69 0.10 10.50
C LYS A 9 -8.59 0.44 9.31
N SER A 10 -8.81 1.72 9.02
CA SER A 10 -9.66 2.14 7.89
C SER A 10 -9.04 1.78 6.53
N LEU A 11 -7.73 1.97 6.39
CA LEU A 11 -6.99 1.63 5.16
C LEU A 11 -6.99 0.12 4.93
N TRP A 12 -6.74 -0.65 5.99
CA TRP A 12 -6.78 -2.11 5.92
C TRP A 12 -8.16 -2.64 5.52
N GLN A 13 -9.22 -2.13 6.15
CA GLN A 13 -10.59 -2.56 5.83
C GLN A 13 -10.94 -2.20 4.38
N SER A 14 -10.63 -0.98 3.95
CA SER A 14 -10.88 -0.53 2.57
C SER A 14 -10.10 -1.37 1.55
N TYR A 15 -8.86 -1.76 1.86
CA TYR A 15 -8.08 -2.66 1.01
C TYR A 15 -8.72 -4.05 0.92
N LYS A 16 -9.20 -4.59 2.05
CA LYS A 16 -9.87 -5.89 2.06
C LYS A 16 -11.09 -5.91 1.15
N ASP A 17 -11.81 -4.80 1.08
CA ASP A 17 -13.04 -4.68 0.29
C ASP A 17 -12.77 -4.41 -1.20
N THR A 18 -11.77 -3.58 -1.51
CA THR A 18 -11.51 -3.11 -2.89
C THR A 18 -10.37 -3.85 -3.60
N GLN A 19 -9.48 -4.49 -2.83
CA GLN A 19 -8.17 -4.98 -3.29
C GLN A 19 -7.32 -3.89 -3.97
N ASP A 20 -7.56 -2.61 -3.68
CA ASP A 20 -6.80 -1.49 -4.21
C ASP A 20 -5.43 -1.39 -3.49
N ILE A 21 -4.38 -1.72 -4.23
CA ILE A 21 -2.99 -1.67 -3.74
C ILE A 21 -2.58 -0.26 -3.28
N GLY A 22 -3.20 0.80 -3.82
CA GLY A 22 -2.96 2.17 -3.36
C GLY A 22 -3.19 2.36 -1.86
N LEU A 23 -4.16 1.64 -1.30
CA LEU A 23 -4.47 1.66 0.13
C LEU A 23 -3.38 1.00 0.98
N LEU A 24 -2.72 -0.06 0.45
CA LEU A 24 -1.55 -0.66 1.11
C LEU A 24 -0.32 0.23 1.03
N ILE A 25 -0.12 0.91 -0.11
CA ILE A 25 0.97 1.88 -0.29
C ILE A 25 0.83 2.99 0.75
N GLN A 26 -0.37 3.56 0.88
CA GLN A 26 -0.65 4.59 1.89
C GLN A 26 -0.44 4.06 3.31
N ALA A 27 -0.95 2.87 3.62
CA ALA A 27 -0.77 2.26 4.93
C ALA A 27 0.71 2.06 5.27
N CYS A 28 1.55 1.61 4.32
CA CYS A 28 2.98 1.42 4.57
C CYS A 28 3.71 2.76 4.73
N ASN A 29 3.35 3.78 3.95
CA ASN A 29 3.96 5.09 4.04
C ASN A 29 3.65 5.80 5.38
N GLU A 30 2.44 5.61 5.89
CA GLU A 30 1.95 6.26 7.13
C GLU A 30 2.08 5.37 8.37
N ALA A 31 2.48 4.10 8.20
CA ALA A 31 2.54 3.14 9.29
C ALA A 31 3.59 3.56 10.33
N PRO A 32 3.23 3.48 11.62
CA PRO A 32 4.18 3.63 12.71
C PRO A 32 4.96 2.33 12.87
N PHE A 33 5.77 1.96 11.86
CA PHE A 33 6.71 0.86 11.98
C PHE A 33 7.58 1.11 13.20
N PHE A 34 7.54 0.20 14.18
CA PHE A 34 8.15 0.33 15.51
C PHE A 34 9.57 0.90 15.46
N GLY A 35 9.71 2.23 15.55
CA GLY A 35 10.98 2.94 15.54
C GLY A 35 11.71 3.03 14.19
N ASN A 36 11.11 2.62 13.06
CA ASN A 36 11.75 2.69 11.74
C ASN A 36 10.78 3.17 10.63
N PRO A 37 10.53 4.49 10.55
CA PRO A 37 9.65 5.07 9.53
C PRO A 37 10.20 4.92 8.11
N ASP A 38 11.50 4.71 7.93
CA ASP A 38 12.10 4.53 6.60
C ASP A 38 11.73 3.18 6.00
N MET A 39 11.56 2.15 6.83
CA MET A 39 11.10 0.84 6.38
C MET A 39 9.72 0.90 5.72
N GLY A 40 8.79 1.67 6.29
CA GLY A 40 7.46 1.80 5.72
C GLY A 40 7.44 2.51 4.38
N ARG A 41 8.27 3.54 4.24
CA ARG A 41 8.48 4.26 2.98
C ARG A 41 9.09 3.35 1.91
N GLU A 42 10.10 2.56 2.25
CA GLU A 42 10.71 1.61 1.32
C GLU A 42 9.69 0.57 0.83
N ILE A 43 8.88 0.01 1.73
CA ILE A 43 7.83 -0.95 1.34
C ILE A 43 6.79 -0.29 0.42
N ALA A 44 6.41 0.96 0.68
CA ALA A 44 5.49 1.71 -0.17
C ALA A 44 6.04 1.90 -1.60
N VAL A 45 7.34 2.20 -1.73
CA VAL A 45 8.01 2.32 -3.04
C VAL A 45 8.02 0.98 -3.77
N LEU A 46 8.44 -0.10 -3.13
CA LEU A 46 8.47 -1.44 -3.72
C LEU A 46 7.08 -1.90 -4.19
N LEU A 47 6.04 -1.58 -3.43
CA LEU A 47 4.66 -1.89 -3.80
C LEU A 47 4.20 -1.10 -5.03
N ALA A 48 4.56 0.18 -5.13
CA ALA A 48 4.24 1.00 -6.30
C ALA A 48 4.91 0.46 -7.57
N GLU A 49 6.20 0.15 -7.51
CA GLU A 49 6.95 -0.44 -8.63
C GLU A 49 6.32 -1.78 -9.09
N LEU A 50 5.95 -2.64 -8.15
CA LEU A 50 5.26 -3.90 -8.45
C LEU A 50 3.87 -3.68 -9.07
N GLN A 51 3.13 -2.67 -8.63
CA GLN A 51 1.83 -2.33 -9.21
C GLN A 51 1.98 -1.87 -10.66
N GLU A 52 2.94 -0.99 -10.95
CA GLU A 52 3.24 -0.53 -12.31
C GLU A 52 3.65 -1.68 -13.22
N PHE A 53 4.54 -2.57 -12.76
CA PHE A 53 4.92 -3.76 -13.50
C PHE A 53 3.72 -4.65 -13.84
N ARG A 54 2.80 -4.85 -12.89
CA ARG A 54 1.58 -5.66 -13.10
C ARG A 54 0.62 -5.01 -14.09
N ILE A 55 0.53 -3.68 -14.14
CA ILE A 55 -0.28 -2.95 -15.12
C ILE A 55 0.35 -3.09 -16.51
N GLY A 56 1.66 -2.88 -16.64
CA GLY A 56 2.39 -3.05 -17.91
C GLY A 56 2.32 -4.47 -18.47
N ALA A 57 2.39 -5.48 -17.60
CA ALA A 57 2.23 -6.88 -17.99
C ALA A 57 0.82 -7.20 -18.51
N LYS A 58 -0.24 -6.64 -17.89
CA LYS A 58 -1.63 -6.83 -18.33
C LYS A 58 -1.96 -6.11 -19.65
N ALA A 59 -1.38 -4.93 -19.88
CA ALA A 59 -1.57 -4.18 -21.12
C ALA A 59 -1.00 -4.90 -22.35
N SER A 60 0.01 -5.75 -22.16
CA SER A 60 0.71 -6.46 -23.24
C SER A 60 0.06 -7.80 -23.64
N THR A 61 -1.08 -8.18 -23.03
CA THR A 61 -1.76 -9.49 -23.29
C THR A 61 -3.11 -9.36 -23.99
N THR A 62 -3.43 -8.20 -24.58
CA THR A 62 -4.63 -8.06 -25.41
C THR A 62 -4.22 -8.08 -26.88
N ASP A 63 -4.16 -9.29 -27.43
CA ASP A 63 -4.20 -9.55 -28.89
C ASP A 63 -5.65 -9.48 -29.40
#